data_AF-A0A0F0HLJ0-F1
#
_entry.id   AF-A0A0F0HLJ0-F1
#
_cell.length_a   1.000
_cell.length_b   1.000
_cell.length_c   1.000
_cell.angle_alpha   90.00
_cell.angle_beta   90.00
_cell.angle_gamma   90.00
#
_symmetry.space_group_name_H-M   'P 1'
#
loop_
_entity.id
_entity.type
_entity.pdbx_description
1 polymer ?
#
loop_
_entity_poly.entity_id
_entity_poly.type
_entity_poly.pdbx_seq_one_letter_code
_entity_poly.pdbx_strand_id
1 'polypeptide(L)'
;MWEGLDAVDWAALKHNYGSAEDVPVLLQRCAGPDPEDAGHAAFELLNHLFHQGGWICSAVPATLPFLVRLAARPDVLVPSRRVVLELVSRLAAEAGQAADRFLDPGWQLAWEQALPNVLALLTDPVPEIRRDAQVT
;
A
#
# COMPACT_ATOMS: atom_id res chain seq x y z
N MET A 1 -4.83 -1.93 -13.11
CA MET A 1 -4.39 -1.68 -11.71
C MET A 1 -5.31 -2.33 -10.68
N TRP A 2 -6.62 -2.48 -10.94
CA TRP A 2 -7.61 -3.05 -10.00
C TRP A 2 -7.97 -4.53 -10.25
N GLU A 3 -7.24 -5.23 -11.12
CA GLU A 3 -7.49 -6.65 -11.37
C GLU A 3 -7.33 -7.44 -10.06
N GLY A 4 -8.36 -8.21 -9.71
CA GLY A 4 -8.45 -8.96 -8.46
C GLY A 4 -9.01 -8.19 -7.25
N LEU A 5 -9.31 -6.88 -7.37
CA LEU A 5 -9.78 -6.06 -6.24
C LEU A 5 -11.12 -6.57 -5.69
N ASP A 6 -12.07 -6.90 -6.57
CA ASP A 6 -13.40 -7.37 -6.21
C ASP A 6 -13.42 -8.85 -5.77
N ALA A 7 -12.31 -9.57 -5.94
CA ALA A 7 -12.19 -10.98 -5.53
C ALA A 7 -11.74 -11.14 -4.07
N VAL A 8 -11.27 -10.07 -3.43
CA VAL A 8 -10.86 -10.06 -2.03
C VAL A 8 -12.10 -9.89 -1.15
N ASP A 9 -12.27 -10.76 -0.15
CA ASP A 9 -13.31 -10.62 0.87
C ASP A 9 -12.91 -9.57 1.91
N TRP A 10 -13.07 -8.29 1.56
CA TRP A 10 -12.67 -7.15 2.40
C TRP A 10 -13.38 -7.11 3.76
N ALA A 11 -14.61 -7.62 3.84
CA ALA A 11 -15.39 -7.69 5.08
C ALA A 11 -14.81 -8.70 6.10
N ALA A 12 -14.11 -9.73 5.62
CA ALA A 12 -13.39 -10.67 6.48
C ALA A 12 -12.04 -10.13 6.98
N LEU A 13 -11.53 -9.06 6.38
CA LEU A 13 -10.23 -8.47 6.72
C LEU A 13 -10.38 -7.31 7.70
N LYS A 14 -9.29 -7.02 8.41
CA LYS A 14 -9.24 -5.92 9.37
C LYS A 14 -8.02 -5.06 9.17
N HIS A 15 -8.26 -3.77 9.27
CA HIS A 15 -7.25 -2.74 9.39
C HIS A 15 -7.22 -2.20 10.84
N ASN A 16 -6.40 -1.20 11.15
CA ASN A 16 -6.23 -0.67 12.52
C ASN A 16 -7.50 -0.12 13.18
N TYR A 17 -8.52 0.20 12.39
CA TYR A 17 -9.77 0.82 12.84
C TYR A 17 -11.01 -0.08 12.73
N GLY A 18 -10.88 -1.36 12.37
CA GLY A 18 -12.03 -2.25 12.13
C GLY A 18 -11.99 -2.97 10.78
N SER A 19 -13.18 -3.15 10.19
CA SER A 19 -13.40 -3.82 8.88
C SER A 19 -12.64 -3.11 7.76
N ALA A 20 -12.16 -3.83 6.76
CA ALA A 20 -11.43 -3.28 5.61
C ALA A 20 -12.32 -3.02 4.37
N GLU A 21 -13.65 -3.02 4.51
CA GLU A 21 -14.61 -2.80 3.41
C GLU A 21 -14.46 -1.46 2.70
N ASP A 22 -13.84 -0.48 3.35
CA ASP A 22 -13.58 0.86 2.83
C ASP A 22 -12.28 0.95 2.00
N VAL A 23 -11.36 0.00 2.15
CA VAL A 23 -10.05 -0.03 1.47
C VAL A 23 -10.16 0.07 -0.05
N PRO A 24 -11.07 -0.66 -0.74
CA PRO A 24 -11.23 -0.53 -2.19
C PRO A 24 -11.56 0.89 -2.65
N VAL A 25 -12.44 1.58 -1.92
CA VAL A 25 -12.85 2.95 -2.22
C VAL A 25 -11.69 3.91 -1.97
N LEU A 26 -10.95 3.73 -0.87
CA LEU A 26 -9.76 4.53 -0.57
C LEU A 26 -8.69 4.39 -1.66
N LEU A 27 -8.42 3.16 -2.12
CA LEU A 27 -7.48 2.89 -3.21
C LEU A 27 -7.89 3.61 -4.50
N GLN A 28 -9.18 3.55 -4.86
CA GLN A 28 -9.70 4.23 -6.05
C GLN A 28 -9.60 5.76 -5.93
N ARG A 29 -9.93 6.32 -4.76
CA ARG A 29 -9.79 7.76 -4.47
C ARG A 29 -8.32 8.22 -4.55
N CYS A 30 -7.37 7.43 -4.04
CA CYS A 30 -5.94 7.71 -4.18
C CYS A 30 -5.49 7.86 -5.65
N ALA A 31 -6.13 7.12 -6.56
CA ALA A 31 -5.88 7.17 -8.00
C ALA A 31 -6.72 8.23 -8.74
N GLY A 32 -7.57 8.96 -8.01
CA GLY A 32 -8.46 9.97 -8.56
C GLY A 32 -7.73 11.20 -9.10
N PRO A 33 -8.39 11.99 -9.97
CA PRO A 33 -7.79 13.17 -10.58
C PRO A 33 -7.78 14.40 -9.66
N ASP A 34 -8.55 14.40 -8.58
CA ASP A 34 -8.59 15.48 -7.59
C ASP A 34 -7.43 15.32 -6.59
N PRO A 35 -6.43 16.22 -6.59
CA PRO A 35 -5.27 16.11 -5.72
C PRO A 35 -5.61 16.18 -4.23
N GLU A 36 -6.67 16.92 -3.85
CA GLU A 36 -7.06 17.06 -2.44
C GLU A 36 -7.70 15.78 -1.93
N ASP A 37 -8.68 15.24 -2.68
CA ASP A 37 -9.32 13.97 -2.34
C ASP A 37 -8.31 12.80 -2.35
N ALA A 38 -7.44 12.75 -3.36
CA ALA A 38 -6.42 11.71 -3.46
C ALA A 38 -5.42 11.77 -2.31
N GLY A 39 -5.02 12.97 -1.88
CA GLY A 39 -4.15 13.18 -0.72
C GLY A 39 -4.82 12.75 0.58
N HIS A 40 -6.08 13.12 0.79
CA HIS A 40 -6.86 12.68 1.95
C HIS A 40 -7.03 11.16 1.98
N ALA A 41 -7.43 10.55 0.87
CA ALA A 41 -7.59 9.10 0.79
C ALA A 41 -6.29 8.34 1.04
N ALA A 42 -5.15 8.85 0.55
CA ALA A 42 -3.85 8.23 0.78
C ALA A 42 -3.43 8.31 2.26
N PHE A 43 -3.73 9.43 2.92
CA PHE A 43 -3.49 9.59 4.36
C PHE A 43 -4.42 8.71 5.21
N GLU A 44 -5.70 8.60 4.85
CA GLU A 44 -6.65 7.67 5.49
C GLU A 44 -6.17 6.22 5.35
N LEU A 45 -5.78 5.81 4.14
CA LEU A 45 -5.26 4.47 3.88
C LEU A 45 -3.99 4.17 4.68
N LEU A 46 -3.08 5.14 4.81
CA LEU A 46 -1.90 5.03 5.67
C LEU A 46 -2.28 4.83 7.14
N ASN A 47 -3.27 5.57 7.65
CA ASN A 47 -3.74 5.39 9.02
C ASN A 47 -4.40 4.02 9.23
N HIS A 48 -5.18 3.55 8.25
CA HIS A 48 -5.84 2.27 8.34
C HIS A 48 -4.83 1.12 8.35
N LEU A 49 -3.81 1.17 7.49
CA LEU A 49 -2.87 0.06 7.32
C LEU A 49 -1.64 0.12 8.23
N PHE A 50 -1.23 1.30 8.70
CA PHE A 50 -0.01 1.48 9.49
C PHE A 50 -0.23 2.25 10.80
N HIS A 51 -0.99 3.36 10.79
CA HIS A 51 -1.19 4.27 11.94
C HIS A 51 0.11 4.67 12.68
N GLN A 52 0.53 3.85 13.64
CA GLN A 52 1.68 4.04 14.53
C GLN A 52 2.71 2.90 14.46
N GLY A 53 2.50 1.92 13.56
CA GLY A 53 3.29 0.71 13.48
C GLY A 53 3.01 -0.28 14.62
N GLY A 54 3.91 -1.24 14.79
CA GLY A 54 3.89 -2.28 15.83
C GLY A 54 3.30 -3.63 15.41
N TRP A 55 2.68 -3.72 14.22
CA TRP A 55 2.12 -4.96 13.67
C TRP A 55 1.73 -4.82 12.19
N ILE A 56 1.51 -5.94 11.53
CA ILE A 56 0.95 -6.05 10.18
C ILE A 56 -0.45 -6.66 10.30
N CYS A 57 -1.49 -5.87 10.01
CA CYS A 57 -2.88 -6.32 10.05
C CYS A 57 -3.29 -7.10 8.79
N SER A 58 -4.42 -7.83 8.85
CA SER A 58 -4.82 -8.73 7.76
C SER A 58 -5.21 -8.03 6.46
N ALA A 59 -5.58 -6.75 6.51
CA ALA A 59 -5.81 -5.94 5.32
C ALA A 59 -4.51 -5.62 4.54
N VAL A 60 -3.35 -5.57 5.21
CA VAL A 60 -2.08 -5.20 4.58
C VAL A 60 -1.68 -6.13 3.43
N PRO A 61 -1.52 -7.45 3.62
CA PRO A 61 -1.10 -8.33 2.53
C PRO A 61 -2.07 -8.31 1.35
N ALA A 62 -3.38 -8.18 1.62
CA ALA A 62 -4.39 -8.05 0.58
C ALA A 62 -4.29 -6.73 -0.20
N THR A 63 -3.89 -5.64 0.46
CA THR A 63 -3.79 -4.30 -0.16
C THR A 63 -2.47 -4.12 -0.93
N LEU A 64 -1.39 -4.76 -0.50
CA LEU A 64 -0.03 -4.55 -1.01
C LEU A 64 0.08 -4.60 -2.55
N PRO A 65 -0.50 -5.58 -3.28
CA PRO A 65 -0.41 -5.62 -4.74
C PRO A 65 -1.05 -4.41 -5.42
N PHE A 66 -2.06 -3.79 -4.80
CA PHE A 66 -2.73 -2.61 -5.33
C PHE A 66 -1.94 -1.34 -5.05
N LEU A 67 -1.33 -1.23 -3.86
CA LEU A 67 -0.42 -0.13 -3.51
C LEU A 67 0.74 -0.04 -4.51
N VAL A 68 1.42 -1.18 -4.77
CA VAL A 68 2.55 -1.21 -5.68
C VAL A 68 2.14 -0.93 -7.13
N ARG A 69 0.99 -1.48 -7.57
CA ARG A 69 0.45 -1.15 -8.90
C ARG A 69 0.11 0.34 -9.01
N LEU A 70 -0.50 0.96 -8.00
CA LEU A 70 -0.80 2.39 -7.99
C LEU A 70 0.48 3.22 -8.07
N ALA A 71 1.50 2.90 -7.28
CA ALA A 71 2.80 3.58 -7.32
C ALA A 71 3.48 3.49 -8.70
N ALA A 72 3.24 2.41 -9.45
CA ALA A 72 3.79 2.18 -10.79
C ALA A 72 3.00 2.81 -11.95
N ARG A 73 1.83 3.42 -11.69
CA ARG A 73 0.97 3.97 -12.75
C ARG A 73 1.39 5.39 -13.15
N PRO A 74 1.80 5.64 -14.41
CA PRO A 74 2.19 6.98 -14.85
C PRO A 74 1.05 8.00 -14.91
N ASP A 75 -0.19 7.53 -15.02
CA ASP A 75 -1.42 8.33 -15.08
C ASP A 75 -1.94 8.73 -13.68
N VAL A 76 -1.36 8.20 -12.60
CA VAL A 76 -1.68 8.62 -11.23
C VAL A 76 -0.82 9.82 -10.85
N LEU A 77 -1.41 10.75 -10.11
CA LEU A 77 -0.72 11.95 -9.60
C LEU A 77 0.54 11.57 -8.81
N VAL A 78 1.66 12.23 -9.13
CA VAL A 78 2.95 11.98 -8.46
C VAL A 78 2.84 12.05 -6.92
N PRO A 79 2.17 13.05 -6.31
CA PRO A 79 1.97 13.07 -4.86
C PRO A 79 1.33 11.79 -4.30
N SER A 80 0.26 11.28 -4.92
CA SER A 80 -0.41 10.05 -4.49
C SER A 80 0.51 8.83 -4.60
N ARG A 81 1.26 8.71 -5.70
CA ARG A 81 2.24 7.64 -5.91
C ARG A 81 3.30 7.62 -4.81
N ARG A 82 3.76 8.80 -4.38
CA ARG A 82 4.77 8.95 -3.31
C ARG A 82 4.22 8.54 -1.94
N VAL A 83 3.02 8.98 -1.57
CA VAL A 83 2.41 8.60 -0.27
C VAL A 83 2.18 7.08 -0.19
N VAL A 84 1.70 6.48 -1.27
CA VAL A 84 1.51 5.02 -1.33
C VAL A 84 2.83 4.27 -1.25
N LEU A 85 3.89 4.76 -1.91
CA LEU A 85 5.22 4.15 -1.82
C LEU A 85 5.83 4.30 -0.43
N GLU A 86 5.65 5.45 0.22
CA GLU A 86 6.02 5.64 1.62
C GLU A 86 5.32 4.62 2.54
N LEU A 87 4.02 4.37 2.33
CA LEU A 87 3.29 3.35 3.06
C LEU A 87 3.90 1.95 2.85
N VAL A 88 4.24 1.59 1.61
CA VAL A 88 4.90 0.31 1.31
C VAL A 88 6.24 0.20 2.06
N SER A 89 7.07 1.25 2.05
CA SER A 89 8.35 1.26 2.77
C SER A 89 8.18 1.09 4.28
N ARG A 90 7.20 1.79 4.87
CA ARG A 90 6.89 1.69 6.31
C ARG A 90 6.45 0.28 6.69
N LEU A 91 5.61 -0.36 5.88
CA LEU A 91 5.15 -1.73 6.11
C LEU A 91 6.30 -2.75 5.98
N ALA A 92 7.17 -2.59 4.99
CA ALA A 92 8.34 -3.43 4.82
C ALA A 92 9.32 -3.31 6.00
N ALA A 93 9.61 -2.08 6.43
CA ALA A 93 10.46 -1.81 7.58
C ALA A 93 9.88 -2.38 8.89
N GLU A 94 8.57 -2.22 9.11
CA GLU A 94 7.87 -2.76 10.27
C GLU A 94 7.93 -4.29 10.29
N ALA A 95 7.65 -4.93 9.15
CA ALA A 95 7.68 -6.38 9.07
C ALA A 95 9.09 -6.96 9.32
N GLY A 96 10.14 -6.22 9.01
CA GLY A 96 11.52 -6.59 9.32
C GLY A 96 11.90 -6.46 10.80
N GLN A 97 11.08 -5.82 11.62
CA GLN A 97 11.37 -5.55 13.04
C GLN A 97 10.37 -6.22 14.00
N ALA A 98 9.12 -6.35 13.58
CA ALA A 98 8.06 -6.93 14.39
C ALA A 98 8.30 -8.42 14.62
N ALA A 99 8.02 -8.89 15.84
CA ALA A 99 8.05 -10.32 16.14
C ALA A 99 6.94 -11.05 15.36
N ASP A 100 7.20 -12.29 14.92
CA ASP A 100 6.30 -13.10 14.08
C ASP A 100 4.82 -13.10 14.52
N ARG A 101 4.56 -13.08 15.83
CA ARG A 101 3.20 -13.03 16.40
C ARG A 101 2.39 -11.76 16.04
N PHE A 102 3.06 -10.72 15.57
CA PHE A 102 2.47 -9.45 15.13
C PHE A 102 2.44 -9.32 13.61
N LEU A 103 2.85 -10.34 12.88
CA LEU A 103 2.77 -10.38 11.42
C LEU A 103 1.53 -11.14 11.00
N ASP A 104 0.76 -10.58 10.08
CA ASP A 104 -0.23 -11.38 9.36
C ASP A 104 0.49 -12.51 8.58
N PRO A 105 0.06 -13.78 8.69
CA PRO A 105 0.71 -14.90 8.01
C PRO A 105 0.81 -14.75 6.49
N GLY A 106 -0.07 -13.95 5.87
CA GLY A 106 -0.06 -13.66 4.45
C GLY A 106 1.02 -12.66 4.01
N TRP A 107 1.66 -11.95 4.95
CA TRP A 107 2.63 -10.90 4.63
C TRP A 107 3.79 -11.39 3.76
N GLN A 108 4.46 -12.47 4.15
CA GLN A 108 5.68 -12.93 3.48
C GLN A 108 5.43 -13.27 2.01
N LEU A 109 4.36 -14.02 1.73
CA LEU A 109 3.98 -14.38 0.36
C LEU A 109 3.59 -13.13 -0.45
N ALA A 110 2.82 -12.21 0.14
CA ALA A 110 2.42 -10.98 -0.53
C ALA A 110 3.63 -10.11 -0.88
N TRP A 111 4.59 -9.99 0.03
CA TRP A 111 5.83 -9.24 -0.18
C TRP A 111 6.68 -9.85 -1.30
N GLU A 112 6.90 -11.15 -1.28
CA GLU A 112 7.66 -11.86 -2.32
C GLU A 112 7.05 -11.68 -3.71
N GLN A 113 5.72 -11.73 -3.81
CA GLN A 113 5.00 -11.49 -5.06
C GLN A 113 5.06 -10.03 -5.52
N ALA A 114 5.10 -9.08 -4.58
CA ALA A 114 5.16 -7.65 -4.87
C ALA A 114 6.57 -7.19 -5.22
N LEU A 115 7.61 -7.85 -4.71
CA LEU A 115 9.01 -7.41 -4.79
C LEU A 115 9.49 -7.09 -6.21
N PRO A 116 9.21 -7.90 -7.26
CA PRO A 116 9.62 -7.56 -8.62
C PRO A 116 9.05 -6.21 -9.10
N ASN A 117 7.82 -5.89 -8.72
CA ASN A 117 7.18 -4.63 -9.09
C ASN A 117 7.71 -3.45 -8.26
N VAL A 118 8.08 -3.68 -6.99
CA VAL A 118 8.78 -2.68 -6.17
C VAL A 118 10.14 -2.35 -6.79
N LEU A 119 10.91 -3.37 -7.16
CA LEU A 119 12.23 -3.19 -7.81
C LEU A 119 12.13 -2.47 -9.15
N ALA A 120 11.05 -2.67 -9.92
CA ALA A 120 10.84 -1.96 -11.18
C ALA A 120 10.74 -0.43 -10.98
N LEU A 121 10.23 0.05 -9.84
CA LEU A 121 10.12 1.47 -9.51
C LEU A 121 11.48 2.17 -9.36
N LEU A 122 12.56 1.43 -9.15
CA LEU A 122 13.93 1.96 -9.14
C LEU A 122 14.34 2.55 -10.51
N THR A 123 13.60 2.22 -11.57
CA THR A 123 13.81 2.71 -12.93
C THR A 123 12.71 3.65 -13.43
N ASP A 124 11.81 4.08 -12.55
CA ASP A 124 10.69 4.96 -12.90
C ASP A 124 11.18 6.27 -13.56
N PRO A 125 10.50 6.82 -14.60
CA PRO A 125 10.91 8.08 -15.21
C PRO A 125 10.91 9.26 -14.22
N VAL A 126 10.06 9.24 -13.18
CA VAL A 126 9.94 10.30 -12.18
C VAL A 126 11.03 10.15 -11.10
N PRO A 127 11.96 11.13 -10.95
CA PRO A 127 13.07 11.03 -10.01
C PRO A 127 12.68 10.84 -8.55
N GLU A 128 11.57 11.45 -8.13
CA GLU A 128 11.02 11.33 -6.79
C GLU A 128 10.59 9.90 -6.49
N ILE A 129 9.95 9.22 -7.45
CA ILE A 129 9.51 7.83 -7.30
C ILE A 129 10.72 6.90 -7.17
N ARG A 130 11.76 7.09 -7.99
CA ARG A 130 13.00 6.30 -7.86
C ARG A 130 13.64 6.46 -6.49
N ARG A 131 13.69 7.70 -5.97
CA ARG A 131 14.28 7.98 -4.66
C ARG A 131 13.49 7.30 -3.55
N ASP A 132 12.17 7.42 -3.58
CA ASP A 132 11.30 6.85 -2.56
C ASP A 132 11.33 5.30 -2.63
N ALA A 133 11.52 4.70 -3.82
CA ALA A 133 11.65 3.25 -3.99
C ALA A 133 13.00 2.69 -3.48
N GLN A 134 14.06 3.50 -3.37
CA GLN A 134 15.36 3.06 -2.86
C GLN A 134 15.37 2.78 -1.35
N VAL A 135 14.39 3.35 -0.64
CA VAL A 135 14.24 3.20 0.81
C VAL A 135 13.10 2.25 1.18
N THR A 136 12.49 1.62 0.18
CA THR A 136 11.49 0.55 0.30
C THR A 136 12.17 -0.80 0.43
#